data_AF-A0A2V6LPB9-F1
#
_entry.id   AF-A0A2V6LPB9-F1
#
_cell.length_a   1.000
_cell.length_b   1.000
_cell.length_c   1.000
_cell.angle_alpha   90.00
_cell.angle_beta   90.00
_cell.angle_gamma   90.00
#
_symmetry.space_group_name_H-M   'P 1'
#
loop_
_entity.id
_entity.type
_entity.pdbx_description
1 polymer ?
#
loop_
_entity_poly.entity_id
_entity_poly.type
_entity_poly.pdbx_seq_one_letter_code
_entity_poly.pdbx_strand_id
1 'polypeptide(L)' 'DYFWSKLSAGGEESRCGWLRDKFGLSWQVVPTVLIEMLADKDAAKAKRVMHAMLQMDKIDIPTLQKAYNGK' A
#
# COMPACT_ATOMS: atom_id res chain seq x y z
N ASP A 1 6.32 -5.37 -6.70
CA ASP A 1 6.12 -4.87 -8.08
C ASP A 1 5.40 -5.83 -9.03
N TYR A 2 5.82 -7.09 -9.13
CA TYR A 2 5.25 -8.06 -10.09
C TYR A 2 3.71 -8.08 -10.14
N PHE A 3 3.05 -8.32 -8.99
CA PHE A 3 1.58 -8.42 -8.94
C PHE A 3 0.87 -7.14 -9.33
N TRP A 4 1.34 -5.97 -8.85
CA TRP A 4 0.78 -4.68 -9.22
C TRP A 4 0.78 -4.50 -10.73
N SER A 5 1.95 -4.64 -11.36
CA SER A 5 2.11 -4.43 -12.80
C SER A 5 1.27 -5.40 -13.66
N LYS A 6 1.08 -6.63 -13.19
CA LYS A 6 0.31 -7.65 -13.92
C LYS A 6 -1.19 -7.48 -13.77
N LEU A 7 -1.66 -7.06 -12.60
CA LEU A 7 -3.08 -6.91 -12.34
C LEU A 7 -3.60 -5.56 -12.85
N SER A 8 -2.79 -4.48 -12.82
CA SER A 8 -3.18 -3.19 -13.42
C SER A 8 -3.04 -3.17 -14.94
N ALA A 9 -2.38 -4.16 -15.55
CA ALA A 9 -2.24 -4.26 -17.01
C ALA A 9 -3.60 -4.41 -17.72
N GLY A 10 -4.01 -3.35 -18.40
CA GLY A 10 -5.31 -3.26 -19.08
C GLY A 10 -6.49 -3.08 -18.12
N GLY A 11 -6.21 -2.67 -16.88
CA GLY A 11 -7.17 -2.34 -15.84
C GLY A 11 -7.02 -0.89 -15.36
N GLU A 12 -7.51 -0.62 -14.16
CA GLU A 12 -7.49 0.71 -13.52
C GLU A 12 -6.79 0.65 -12.15
N GLU A 13 -5.85 1.57 -11.92
CA GLU A 13 -5.20 1.72 -10.62
C GLU A 13 -6.07 2.55 -9.66
N SER A 14 -6.00 2.25 -8.36
CA SER A 14 -6.77 2.92 -7.32
C SER A 14 -5.92 3.14 -6.06
N ARG A 15 -6.51 3.82 -5.08
CA ARG A 15 -5.84 4.25 -3.85
C ARG A 15 -5.54 3.09 -2.90
N CYS A 16 -4.53 3.25 -2.06
CA CYS A 16 -4.21 2.36 -0.94
C CYS A 16 -3.96 0.90 -1.35
N GLY A 17 -3.28 0.70 -2.47
CA GLY A 17 -2.95 -0.62 -3.00
C GLY A 17 -4.10 -1.30 -3.74
N TRP A 18 -5.23 -0.62 -3.96
CA TRP A 18 -6.33 -1.15 -4.75
C TRP A 18 -6.10 -0.97 -6.24
N LEU A 19 -6.61 -1.90 -7.02
CA LEU A 19 -6.69 -1.81 -8.47
C LEU A 19 -7.85 -2.67 -8.96
N ARG A 20 -8.26 -2.43 -10.19
CA ARG A 20 -9.23 -3.24 -10.91
C ARG A 20 -8.55 -3.85 -12.11
N ASP A 21 -8.66 -5.15 -12.31
CA ASP A 21 -8.06 -5.81 -13.48
C ASP A 21 -8.91 -5.61 -14.75
N LYS A 22 -8.39 -6.08 -15.89
CA LYS A 22 -9.06 -6.00 -17.20
C LYS A 22 -10.42 -6.70 -17.28
N PHE A 23 -10.73 -7.57 -16.33
CA PHE A 23 -12.00 -8.29 -16.24
C PHE A 23 -12.99 -7.59 -15.28
N GLY A 24 -12.55 -6.52 -14.63
CA GLY A 24 -13.35 -5.77 -13.69
C GLY A 24 -13.32 -6.32 -12.26
N LEU A 25 -12.38 -7.22 -11.93
CA LEU A 25 -12.21 -7.69 -10.55
C LEU A 25 -11.34 -6.73 -9.75
N SER A 26 -11.78 -6.42 -8.54
CA SER A 26 -11.05 -5.56 -7.61
C SER A 26 -10.04 -6.38 -6.81
N TRP A 27 -8.78 -5.96 -6.84
CA TRP A 27 -7.67 -6.55 -6.11
C TRP A 27 -7.04 -5.52 -5.19
N GLN A 28 -6.52 -5.97 -4.06
CA GLN A 28 -5.67 -5.15 -3.19
C GLN A 28 -4.30 -5.81 -3.04
N VAL A 29 -3.25 -5.13 -3.49
CA VAL A 29 -1.86 -5.60 -3.34
C VAL A 29 -1.29 -4.99 -2.06
N VAL A 30 -1.35 -5.75 -0.98
CA VAL A 30 -0.90 -5.33 0.36
C VAL A 30 0.39 -6.07 0.73
N PRO A 31 1.53 -5.37 0.90
CA PRO A 31 2.74 -5.97 1.45
C PRO A 31 2.53 -6.43 2.90
N THR A 32 3.09 -7.58 3.28
CA THR A 32 3.01 -8.09 4.67
C THR A 32 3.55 -7.08 5.69
N VAL A 33 4.65 -6.40 5.35
CA VAL A 33 5.27 -5.37 6.20
C VAL A 33 4.34 -4.19 6.50
N LEU A 34 3.39 -3.85 5.62
CA LEU A 34 2.41 -2.78 5.89
C LEU A 34 1.47 -3.19 7.03
N ILE A 35 1.04 -4.46 7.05
CA ILE A 35 0.16 -4.99 8.11
C ILE A 35 0.91 -4.98 9.46
N GLU A 36 2.17 -5.42 9.46
CA GLU A 36 3.02 -5.40 10.65
C GLU A 36 3.22 -3.98 11.21
N MET A 37 3.51 -3.01 10.34
CA MET A 37 3.68 -1.61 10.71
C MET A 37 2.40 -0.95 11.25
N LEU A 38 1.23 -1.31 10.70
CA LEU A 38 -0.06 -0.81 11.17
C LEU A 38 -0.49 -1.46 12.49
N ALA A 39 -0.05 -2.70 12.76
CA ALA A 39 -0.30 -3.43 13.99
C ALA A 39 0.71 -3.12 15.11
N ASP A 40 1.60 -2.15 14.90
CA ASP A 40 2.61 -1.78 15.90
C ASP A 40 1.97 -1.26 17.20
N LYS A 41 2.59 -1.56 18.33
CA LYS A 41 2.15 -1.10 19.65
C LYS A 41 2.29 0.42 19.80
N ASP A 42 3.22 1.03 19.08
CA ASP A 42 3.39 2.48 19.00
C ASP A 42 2.39 3.08 18.01
N ALA A 43 1.29 3.58 18.55
CA ALA A 43 0.23 4.23 17.77
C ALA A 43 0.73 5.43 16.95
N ALA A 44 1.80 6.12 17.37
CA ALA A 44 2.34 7.24 16.61
C ALA A 44 3.07 6.77 15.34
N LYS A 45 3.79 5.63 15.41
CA LYS A 45 4.38 4.98 14.23
C LYS A 45 3.31 4.50 13.26
N ALA A 46 2.32 3.75 13.76
CA ALA A 46 1.21 3.24 12.95
C ALA A 46 0.45 4.39 12.26
N LYS A 47 0.21 5.50 12.95
CA LYS A 47 -0.45 6.68 12.38
C LYS A 47 0.34 7.32 11.24
N ARG A 48 1.68 7.41 11.33
CA ARG A 48 2.51 7.93 10.23
C ARG A 48 2.45 7.03 8.99
N VAL A 49 2.51 5.72 9.20
CA VAL A 49 2.37 4.73 8.13
C VAL A 49 1.00 4.83 7.47
N MET A 50 -0.07 4.91 8.26
CA MET A 50 -1.43 5.09 7.74
C MET A 50 -1.55 6.38 6.93
N HIS A 51 -1.00 7.50 7.42
CA HIS A 51 -1.02 8.77 6.71
C HIS A 51 -0.27 8.70 5.37
N ALA A 52 0.90 8.06 5.34
CA ALA A 52 1.68 7.87 4.12
C ALA A 52 0.94 6.97 3.12
N MET A 53 0.34 5.87 3.59
CA MET A 53 -0.44 4.93 2.77
C MET A 53 -1.62 5.61 2.08
N LEU A 54 -2.32 6.53 2.76
CA LEU A 54 -3.47 7.26 2.19
C LEU A 54 -3.11 8.19 1.03
N GLN A 55 -1.83 8.53 0.86
CA GLN A 55 -1.34 9.35 -0.25
C GLN A 55 -0.82 8.51 -1.42
N MET A 56 -0.88 7.18 -1.32
CA MET A 56 -0.34 6.26 -2.31
C MET A 56 -1.47 5.56 -3.07
N ASP A 57 -1.29 5.44 -4.39
CA ASP A 57 -2.07 4.50 -5.20
C ASP A 57 -1.44 3.12 -5.07
N LYS A 58 -0.22 2.97 -5.58
CA LYS A 58 0.62 1.79 -5.34
C LYS A 58 1.37 1.91 -4.01
N ILE A 59 1.33 0.84 -3.21
CA ILE A 59 2.08 0.78 -1.96
C ILE A 59 3.60 0.71 -2.22
N ASP A 60 4.33 1.72 -1.74
CA ASP A 60 5.79 1.77 -1.79
C ASP A 60 6.42 1.48 -0.42
N ILE A 61 7.05 0.31 -0.30
CA ILE A 61 7.61 -0.19 0.97
C ILE A 61 8.70 0.75 1.52
N PRO A 62 9.69 1.22 0.73
CA PRO A 62 10.70 2.16 1.22
C PRO A 62 10.11 3.44 1.80
N THR A 63 9.10 4.04 1.15
CA THR A 63 8.44 5.25 1.66
C THR A 63 7.67 4.98 2.93
N LEU A 64 6.96 3.85 3.04
CA LEU A 64 6.32 3.44 4.29
C LEU A 64 7.33 3.25 5.43
N GLN A 65 8.49 2.64 5.14
CA GLN A 65 9.55 2.45 6.13
C GLN A 65 10.13 3.78 6.62
N LYS A 66 10.28 4.79 5.73
CA LYS A 66 10.68 6.14 6.13
C LYS A 66 9.63 6.78 7.05
N ALA A 67 8.36 6.74 6.66
CA ALA A 67 7.26 7.25 7.48
C ALA A 67 7.18 6.56 8.86
N TYR A 68 7.32 5.24 8.88
CA TYR A 68 7.38 4.43 10.10
C TYR A 68 8.52 4.91 11.02
N ASN A 69 9.71 5.11 10.45
CA ASN A 69 10.89 5.60 11.16
C ASN A 69 10.85 7.11 11.50
N GLY A 70 9.84 7.85 11.04
CA GLY A 70 9.71 9.30 11.24
C GLY A 70 10.73 10.13 10.46
N LYS A 71 11.15 9.63 9.29
CA LYS A 71 12.10 10.29 8.38
C LYS A 71 11.42 10.80 7.12
#